data_AF-A0A1A8DHH7-F1
#
_entry.id   AF-A0A1A8DHH7-F1
#
_cell.length_a   1.000
_cell.length_b   1.000
_cell.length_c   1.000
_cell.angle_alpha   90.00
_cell.angle_beta   90.00
_cell.angle_gamma   90.00
#
_symmetry.space_group_name_H-M   'P 1'
#
loop_
_entity.id
_entity.type
_entity.pdbx_description
1 polymer ?
#
loop_
_entity_poly.entity_id
_entity_poly.type
_entity_poly.pdbx_seq_one_letter_code
_entity_poly.pdbx_strand_id
1 'polypeptide(L)'
;MKQKVLEAAWRKRNVQVKDQRIYFDEDFTSAVFKERAKYKEVRKILNERKVKSRILFPARLKLFCEDGKVKVYSDPHAAAIGLHEFGVNMNIPEEVPDLESTLRSAGWESVHAQRRTSPGHELIKGVNTLLKSHKS
;
A
#
# COMPACT_ATOMS: atom_id res chain seq x y z
N MET A 1 -4.47 23.82 7.89
CA MET A 1 -3.29 23.89 8.78
C MET A 1 -2.31 22.74 8.54
N LYS A 2 -2.75 21.47 8.63
CA LYS A 2 -1.93 20.26 8.36
C LYS A 2 -1.07 20.33 7.08
N GLN A 3 -1.67 20.54 5.91
CA GLN A 3 -0.95 20.51 4.63
C GLN A 3 0.17 21.55 4.55
N LYS A 4 -0.08 22.76 5.06
CA LYS A 4 0.90 23.85 5.08
C LYS A 4 2.14 23.49 5.92
N VAL A 5 1.94 22.76 7.03
CA VAL A 5 3.03 22.30 7.90
C VAL A 5 3.87 21.22 7.18
N LEU A 6 3.21 20.25 6.55
CA LEU A 6 3.89 19.20 5.76
C LEU A 6 4.70 19.81 4.61
N GLU A 7 4.10 20.73 3.84
CA GLU A 7 4.77 21.43 2.75
C GLU A 7 5.98 22.23 3.24
N ALA A 8 5.85 22.93 4.38
CA ALA A 8 6.96 23.67 4.97
C ALA A 8 8.10 22.72 5.43
N ALA A 9 7.77 21.59 6.05
CA ALA A 9 8.74 20.59 6.47
C ALA A 9 9.47 19.96 5.28
N TRP A 10 8.73 19.55 4.25
CA TRP A 10 9.31 18.97 3.02
C TRP A 10 10.20 19.96 2.27
N ARG A 11 9.83 21.24 2.24
CA ARG A 11 10.66 22.30 1.66
C ARG A 11 11.93 22.54 2.46
N LYS A 12 11.86 22.47 3.79
CA LYS A 12 13.00 22.68 4.69
C LYS A 12 14.02 21.52 4.64
N ARG A 13 13.61 20.29 4.30
CA ARG A 13 14.44 19.05 4.13
C ARG A 13 15.20 18.57 5.37
N ASN A 14 15.59 19.46 6.27
CA ASN A 14 16.32 19.21 7.50
C ASN A 14 15.58 19.88 8.68
N VAL A 15 14.58 19.18 9.23
CA VAL A 15 13.86 19.62 10.43
C VAL A 15 14.46 18.91 11.63
N GLN A 16 14.84 19.67 12.65
CA GLN A 16 15.49 19.18 13.86
C GLN A 16 14.74 19.61 15.11
N VAL A 17 14.72 18.74 16.11
CA VAL A 17 14.25 19.01 17.48
C VAL A 17 15.31 18.48 18.41
N LYS A 18 15.88 19.34 19.29
CA LYS A 18 16.98 18.97 20.20
C LYS A 18 18.14 18.30 19.45
N ASP A 19 18.56 18.91 18.34
CA ASP A 19 19.61 18.42 17.43
C ASP A 19 19.34 17.06 16.76
N GLN A 20 18.18 16.43 17.01
CA GLN A 20 17.77 15.20 16.36
C GLN A 20 16.93 15.50 15.12
N ARG A 21 17.29 14.89 13.99
CA ARG A 21 16.52 14.99 12.75
C ARG A 21 15.18 14.26 12.90
N ILE A 22 14.10 14.94 12.53
CA ILE A 22 12.75 14.39 12.49
C ILE A 22 12.16 14.47 11.08
N TYR A 23 11.24 13.56 10.79
CA TYR A 23 10.56 13.44 9.49
C TYR A 23 9.07 13.74 9.66
N PHE A 24 8.51 14.36 8.63
CA PHE A 24 7.09 14.66 8.55
C PHE A 24 6.55 13.93 7.34
N ASP A 25 5.69 12.95 7.57
CA ASP A 25 5.04 12.18 6.51
C ASP A 25 3.52 12.22 6.69
N GLU A 26 2.81 12.00 5.60
CA GLU A 26 1.37 11.77 5.66
C GLU A 26 1.14 10.33 6.15
N ASP A 27 0.34 10.17 7.22
CA ASP A 27 -0.10 8.87 7.69
C ASP A 27 -1.10 8.28 6.67
N PHE A 28 -0.61 7.40 5.80
CA PHE A 28 -1.39 6.75 4.75
C PHE A 28 -1.82 5.36 5.19
N THR A 29 -3.04 4.98 4.81
CA THR A 29 -3.47 3.59 4.93
C THR A 29 -2.62 2.68 4.04
N SER A 30 -2.49 1.41 4.43
CA SER A 30 -1.78 0.39 3.65
C SER A 30 -2.30 0.28 2.21
N ALA A 31 -3.61 0.48 2.01
CA ALA A 31 -4.25 0.52 0.69
C ALA A 31 -3.65 1.63 -0.19
N VAL A 32 -3.50 2.85 0.33
CA VAL A 32 -2.91 3.98 -0.42
C VAL A 32 -1.45 3.70 -0.78
N PHE A 33 -0.67 3.10 0.15
CA PHE A 33 0.70 2.70 -0.15
C PHE A 33 0.79 1.66 -1.28
N LYS A 34 -0.08 0.65 -1.26
CA LYS A 34 -0.15 -0.38 -2.31
C LYS A 34 -0.46 0.24 -3.67
N GLU A 35 -1.46 1.12 -3.75
CA GLU A 35 -1.80 1.81 -5.00
C GLU A 35 -0.65 2.69 -5.51
N ARG A 36 0.05 3.41 -4.62
CA ARG A 36 1.22 4.21 -5.00
C ARG A 36 2.40 3.37 -5.48
N ALA A 37 2.56 2.16 -4.94
CA ALA A 37 3.64 1.25 -5.32
C ALA A 37 3.52 0.79 -6.78
N LYS A 38 2.30 0.68 -7.32
CA LYS A 38 2.03 0.35 -8.74
C LYS A 38 2.72 1.31 -9.71
N TYR A 39 2.90 2.58 -9.33
CA TYR A 39 3.58 3.59 -10.14
C TYR A 39 5.11 3.58 -10.05
N LYS A 40 5.73 2.66 -9.29
CA LYS A 40 7.18 2.67 -9.07
C LYS A 40 7.96 2.51 -10.37
N GLU A 41 7.62 1.50 -11.17
CA GLU A 41 8.30 1.22 -12.43
C GLU A 41 8.01 2.30 -13.48
N VAL A 42 6.75 2.71 -13.60
CA VAL A 42 6.34 3.79 -14.50
C VAL A 42 7.10 5.08 -14.22
N ARG A 43 7.27 5.46 -12.95
CA ARG A 43 8.02 6.68 -12.60
C ARG A 43 9.49 6.59 -13.01
N LYS A 44 10.10 5.41 -12.94
CA LYS A 44 11.47 5.20 -13.41
C LYS A 44 11.55 5.45 -14.91
N ILE A 45 10.67 4.85 -15.70
CA ILE A 45 10.60 5.03 -17.16
C ILE A 45 10.31 6.50 -17.51
N LEU A 46 9.36 7.15 -16.84
CA LEU A 46 9.06 8.58 -17.06
C LEU A 46 10.26 9.47 -16.76
N ASN A 47 11.02 9.17 -15.71
CA ASN A 47 12.22 9.92 -15.36
C ASN A 47 13.34 9.72 -16.40
N GLU A 48 13.54 8.50 -16.89
CA GLU A 48 14.49 8.21 -17.98
C GLU A 48 14.12 8.97 -19.27
N ARG A 49 12.83 9.09 -19.56
CA ARG A 49 12.29 9.88 -20.68
C ARG A 49 12.23 11.39 -20.42
N LYS A 50 12.76 11.87 -19.29
CA LYS A 50 12.75 13.29 -18.86
C LYS A 50 11.34 13.89 -18.72
N VAL A 51 10.31 13.06 -18.58
CA VAL A 51 8.94 13.50 -18.32
C VAL A 51 8.77 13.74 -16.82
N LYS A 52 8.53 15.00 -16.44
CA LYS A 52 8.26 15.33 -15.05
C LYS A 52 6.92 14.71 -14.62
N SER A 53 6.93 14.02 -13.48
CA SER A 53 5.75 13.39 -12.92
C SER A 53 5.67 13.58 -11.40
N ARG A 54 4.46 13.54 -10.85
CA ARG A 54 4.20 13.58 -9.40
C ARG A 54 3.04 12.66 -9.05
N ILE A 55 3.16 11.94 -7.94
CA ILE A 55 2.03 11.21 -7.35
C ILE A 55 1.35 12.12 -6.34
N LEU A 56 0.06 12.38 -6.55
CA LEU A 56 -0.79 13.14 -5.65
C LEU A 56 -1.59 12.20 -4.76
N PHE A 57 -2.05 12.71 -3.63
CA PHE A 57 -2.99 12.00 -2.77
C PHE A 57 -4.33 11.76 -3.48
N PRO A 58 -4.97 10.58 -3.31
CA PRO A 58 -4.46 9.38 -2.61
C PRO A 58 -3.41 8.61 -3.41
N ALA A 59 -3.67 8.28 -4.68
CA ALA A 59 -2.70 7.62 -5.57
C ALA A 59 -2.94 8.04 -7.02
N ARG A 60 -2.86 9.35 -7.27
CA ARG A 60 -3.16 9.96 -8.58
C ARG A 60 -1.86 10.32 -9.31
N LEU A 61 -1.74 9.96 -10.59
CA LEU A 61 -0.57 10.31 -11.38
C LEU A 61 -0.78 11.66 -12.08
N LYS A 62 0.08 12.64 -11.77
CA LYS A 62 0.18 13.92 -12.48
C LYS A 62 1.38 13.90 -13.40
N LEU A 63 1.16 14.15 -14.68
CA LEU A 63 2.19 14.32 -15.70
C LEU A 63 2.28 15.79 -16.11
N PHE A 64 3.51 16.26 -16.36
CA PHE A 64 3.78 17.53 -17.00
C PHE A 64 4.26 17.24 -18.41
N CYS A 65 3.37 17.44 -19.38
CA CYS A 65 3.62 17.18 -20.80
C CYS A 65 4.49 18.29 -21.42
N GLU A 66 5.16 17.97 -22.52
CA GLU A 66 6.06 18.91 -23.23
C GLU A 66 5.32 20.11 -23.82
N ASP A 67 4.04 19.95 -24.15
CA ASP A 67 3.15 21.02 -24.64
C ASP A 67 2.70 21.99 -23.53
N GLY A 68 3.30 21.88 -22.34
CA GLY A 68 2.95 22.67 -21.15
C GLY A 68 1.65 22.23 -20.48
N LYS A 69 0.95 21.23 -21.02
CA LYS A 69 -0.29 20.73 -20.42
C LYS A 69 0.00 19.79 -19.26
N VAL A 70 -0.98 19.73 -18.37
CA VAL A 70 -0.96 18.88 -17.19
C VAL A 70 -2.04 17.82 -17.35
N LYS A 71 -1.64 16.56 -17.48
CA LYS A 71 -2.57 15.41 -17.42
C LYS A 71 -2.59 14.85 -16.00
N VAL A 72 -3.77 14.60 -15.45
CA VAL A 72 -3.93 13.96 -14.13
C VAL A 72 -4.84 12.76 -14.25
N TYR A 73 -4.32 11.60 -13.89
CA TYR A 73 -5.07 10.35 -13.84
C TYR A 73 -5.55 10.09 -12.39
N SER A 74 -6.82 9.72 -12.24
CA SER A 74 -7.50 9.48 -10.97
C SER A 74 -7.03 8.21 -10.25
N ASP A 75 -6.66 7.20 -11.04
CA ASP A 75 -6.38 5.85 -10.57
C ASP A 75 -5.34 5.17 -11.48
N PRO A 76 -4.75 4.04 -11.05
CA PRO A 76 -3.75 3.32 -11.83
C PRO A 76 -4.26 2.82 -13.17
N HIS A 77 -5.52 2.38 -13.26
CA HIS A 77 -6.07 1.82 -14.49
C HIS A 77 -6.21 2.90 -15.58
N ALA A 78 -6.77 4.05 -15.23
CA ALA A 78 -6.82 5.22 -16.12
C ALA A 78 -5.41 5.67 -16.54
N ALA A 79 -4.44 5.61 -15.63
CA ALA A 79 -3.06 5.92 -15.95
C ALA A 79 -2.44 4.92 -16.92
N ALA A 80 -2.70 3.61 -16.78
CA ALA A 80 -2.18 2.60 -17.69
C ALA A 80 -2.68 2.82 -19.13
N ILE A 81 -3.98 3.10 -19.30
CA ILE A 81 -4.56 3.44 -20.61
C ILE A 81 -3.89 4.70 -21.17
N GLY A 82 -3.85 5.78 -20.38
CA GLY A 82 -3.31 7.05 -20.83
C GLY A 82 -1.81 7.01 -21.12
N LEU A 83 -1.02 6.23 -20.37
CA LEU A 83 0.42 6.06 -20.56
C LEU A 83 0.78 5.23 -21.79
N HIS A 84 -0.12 4.36 -22.23
CA HIS A 84 0.05 3.63 -23.48
C HIS A 84 0.16 4.60 -24.67
N GLU A 85 -0.59 5.71 -24.66
CA GLU A 85 -0.45 6.79 -25.67
C GLU A 85 0.97 7.38 -25.70
N PHE A 86 1.67 7.36 -24.56
CA PHE A 86 3.05 7.85 -24.43
C PHE A 86 4.09 6.73 -24.63
N GLY A 87 3.65 5.53 -25.07
CA GLY A 87 4.51 4.37 -25.27
C GLY A 87 5.12 3.83 -23.97
N VAL A 88 4.46 4.04 -22.82
CA VAL A 88 4.87 3.50 -21.52
C VAL A 88 3.87 2.43 -21.10
N ASN A 89 4.33 1.19 -21.00
CA ASN A 89 3.49 0.10 -20.52
C ASN A 89 3.51 0.07 -18.98
N MET A 90 2.33 0.14 -18.36
CA MET A 90 2.16 -0.01 -16.93
C MET A 90 1.59 -1.40 -16.67
N ASN A 91 2.43 -2.32 -16.21
CA ASN A 91 1.95 -3.61 -15.74
C ASN A 91 1.25 -3.40 -14.39
N ILE A 92 -0.07 -3.48 -14.38
CA ILE A 92 -0.87 -3.49 -13.15
C ILE A 92 -1.17 -4.96 -12.87
N PRO A 93 -0.53 -5.57 -11.86
CA PRO A 93 -0.93 -6.90 -11.44
C PRO A 93 -2.42 -6.88 -11.09
N GLU A 94 -3.21 -7.69 -11.79
CA GLU A 94 -4.56 -8.03 -11.35
C GLU A 94 -4.39 -8.79 -10.03
N GLU A 95 -4.83 -8.14 -8.96
CA GLU A 95 -4.79 -8.64 -7.58
C GLU A 95 -3.38 -8.85 -6.98
N VAL A 96 -3.00 -7.92 -6.08
CA VAL A 96 -1.91 -8.17 -5.15
C VAL A 96 -2.38 -9.28 -4.20
N PRO A 97 -1.63 -10.39 -4.05
CA PRO A 97 -2.00 -11.44 -3.11
C PRO A 97 -2.31 -10.82 -1.75
N ASP A 98 -3.41 -11.26 -1.13
CA ASP A 98 -3.77 -10.82 0.20
C ASP A 98 -2.57 -10.95 1.16
N LEU A 99 -2.51 -10.09 2.18
CA LEU A 99 -1.40 -10.08 3.12
C LEU A 99 -1.24 -11.47 3.78
N GLU A 100 -2.35 -12.14 4.08
CA GLU A 100 -2.33 -13.51 4.61
C GLU A 100 -1.70 -14.50 3.63
N SER A 101 -2.02 -14.43 2.33
CA SER A 101 -1.44 -15.36 1.36
C SER A 101 0.06 -15.12 1.18
N THR A 102 0.48 -13.86 1.16
CA THR A 102 1.91 -13.50 1.09
C THR A 102 2.68 -13.98 2.32
N LEU A 103 2.13 -13.76 3.52
CA LEU A 103 2.75 -14.21 4.77
C LEU A 103 2.87 -15.73 4.82
N ARG A 104 1.81 -16.46 4.42
CA ARG A 104 1.83 -17.92 4.32
C ARG A 104 2.87 -18.43 3.34
N SER A 105 2.96 -17.85 2.15
CA SER A 105 3.98 -18.21 1.16
C SER A 105 5.41 -17.93 1.64
N ALA A 106 5.59 -16.94 2.52
CA ALA A 106 6.87 -16.63 3.16
C ALA A 106 7.16 -17.49 4.41
N GLY A 107 6.35 -18.52 4.68
CA GLY A 107 6.53 -19.45 5.80
C GLY A 107 6.05 -18.91 7.15
N TRP A 108 5.31 -17.80 7.17
CA TRP A 108 4.71 -17.26 8.39
C TRP A 108 3.36 -17.91 8.64
N GLU A 109 3.25 -18.62 9.77
CA GLU A 109 1.98 -19.16 10.25
C GLU A 109 1.36 -18.23 11.29
N SER A 110 0.06 -17.93 11.15
CA SER A 110 -0.64 -17.15 12.16
C SER A 110 -0.86 -17.99 13.41
N VAL A 111 -0.56 -17.43 14.59
CA VAL A 111 -0.72 -18.10 15.90
C VAL A 111 -2.18 -18.56 16.14
N HIS A 112 -3.13 -17.92 15.46
CA HIS A 112 -4.55 -18.28 15.52
C HIS A 112 -4.89 -19.56 14.74
N ALA A 113 -4.12 -19.90 13.69
CA ALA A 113 -4.29 -21.14 12.94
C ALA A 113 -3.78 -22.36 13.73
N GLN A 114 -2.67 -22.22 14.47
CA GLN A 114 -2.10 -23.29 15.32
C GLN A 114 -3.07 -23.79 16.41
N ARG A 115 -3.97 -22.94 16.93
CA ARG A 115 -4.94 -23.37 17.95
C ARG A 115 -6.00 -24.34 17.42
N ARG A 116 -6.26 -24.37 16.11
CA ARG A 116 -7.26 -25.28 15.52
C ARG A 116 -6.72 -26.68 15.26
N THR A 117 -5.41 -26.81 15.09
CA THR A 117 -4.72 -28.08 14.79
C THR A 117 -3.95 -28.63 15.99
N SER A 118 -3.94 -27.92 17.13
CA SER A 118 -3.35 -28.42 18.36
C SER A 118 -4.21 -29.56 18.96
N PRO A 119 -3.61 -30.70 19.36
CA PRO A 119 -4.32 -31.84 19.95
C PRO A 119 -5.21 -31.49 21.17
N GLY A 120 -4.92 -30.39 21.85
CA GLY A 120 -5.72 -29.89 22.97
C GLY A 120 -7.13 -29.38 22.59
N HIS A 121 -7.41 -29.13 21.30
CA HIS A 121 -8.73 -28.67 20.86
C HIS A 121 -9.77 -29.81 20.76
N GLU A 122 -9.35 -31.07 20.63
CA GLU A 122 -10.26 -32.22 20.66
C GLU A 122 -10.74 -32.55 22.08
N LEU A 123 -9.89 -32.36 23.09
CA LEU A 123 -10.26 -32.55 24.50
C LEU A 123 -11.35 -31.56 24.96
N ILE A 124 -11.32 -30.31 24.49
CA ILE A 124 -12.30 -29.28 24.89
C ILE A 124 -13.67 -29.52 24.24
N LYS A 125 -13.73 -30.14 23.05
CA LYS A 125 -15.00 -30.54 22.43
C LYS A 125 -15.68 -31.69 23.17
N GLY A 126 -14.92 -32.68 23.66
CA GLY A 126 -15.45 -33.81 24.41
C GLY A 126 -16.00 -33.46 25.79
N VAL A 127 -15.43 -32.46 26.48
CA VAL A 127 -15.92 -32.02 27.79
C VAL A 127 -17.26 -31.27 27.69
N ASN A 128 -17.46 -30.49 26.62
CA ASN A 128 -18.70 -29.72 26.42
C ASN A 128 -19.90 -30.56 25.96
N THR A 129 -19.68 -31.75 25.39
CA THR A 129 -20.77 -32.70 25.06
C THR A 129 -21.23 -33.48 26.29
N LEU A 130 -20.34 -33.80 27.24
CA LEU A 130 -20.71 -34.47 28.49
C LEU A 130 -21.50 -33.56 29.45
N LEU A 131 -21.16 -32.28 29.54
CA LEU A 131 -21.87 -31.32 30.41
C LEU A 131 -23.31 -31.01 29.95
N LYS A 132 -23.67 -31.29 28.68
CA LYS A 132 -25.04 -31.13 28.18
C LYS A 132 -25.94 -32.35 28.43
N SER A 133 -25.37 -33.50 28.81
CA SER A 133 -26.11 -34.75 29.04
C SER A 133 -26.57 -34.93 30.51
N HIS A 134 -26.14 -34.07 31.43
CA HIS A 134 -26.51 -34.14 32.86
C HIS A 134 -27.43 -32.99 33.32
N LYS A 135 -28.03 -32.26 32.37
CA LYS A 135 -29.15 -31.36 32.62
C LYS A 135 -30.36 -31.81 31.79
N SER A 136 -30.95 -32.92 32.18
CA SER A 136 -32.37 -33.21 31.95
C SER A 136 -32.93 -33.97 33.13
#